data_AF-A0A9D8SAG9-F1
#
_entry.id   AF-A0A9D8SAG9-F1
#
_cell.length_a   1.000
_cell.length_b   1.000
_cell.length_c   1.000
_cell.angle_alpha   90.00
_cell.angle_beta   90.00
_cell.angle_gamma   90.00
#
_symmetry.space_group_name_H-M   'P 1'
#
loop_
_entity.id
_entity.type
_entity.pdbx_description
1 polymer ?
#
loop_
_entity_poly.entity_id
_entity_poly.type
_entity_poly.pdbx_seq_one_letter_code
_entity_poly.pdbx_strand_id
1 'polypeptide(L)'
;MADFDVIIVGSGPAGVSAALYTARAGLKTLIISAGMGALEKAEKIENFYGLDHPVSGAELHAIGEKQAEALGVRIVREQVVSVEYLGDYSVVTPTSSFTSKTLILATGTSRRTPNIKGLSEFEGRGVSYCAVCDSFFYRKKAVAVIGEGEYALKEARELANVTDNVTVLTNGSEPLVDMSPFTVVKDKITEICGEENVSSVAFESGEKIDVKGVFIALGVAGSTDIARKIGAIIDNGKITVDASLSTSVPGLFAAGDCVGGT
;
A
#
# COMPACT_ATOMS: atom_id res chain seq x y z
N MET A 1 4.79 -16.33 -19.81
CA MET A 1 5.71 -16.87 -18.78
C MET A 1 6.10 -15.70 -17.92
N ALA A 2 6.04 -15.86 -16.60
CA ALA A 2 6.45 -14.83 -15.67
C ALA A 2 7.90 -14.35 -15.93
N ASP A 3 8.10 -13.03 -15.85
CA ASP A 3 9.39 -12.38 -16.06
C ASP A 3 10.37 -12.69 -14.94
N PHE A 4 9.88 -12.93 -13.74
CA PHE A 4 10.65 -13.21 -12.52
C PHE A 4 10.12 -14.46 -11.82
N ASP A 5 10.99 -15.13 -11.06
CA ASP A 5 10.53 -16.17 -10.15
C ASP A 5 9.92 -15.55 -8.91
N VAL A 6 10.55 -14.49 -8.38
CA VAL A 6 10.14 -13.78 -7.16
C VAL A 6 10.17 -12.27 -7.37
N ILE A 7 9.06 -11.60 -7.06
CA ILE A 7 9.04 -10.14 -6.85
C ILE A 7 8.91 -9.87 -5.36
N ILE A 8 9.70 -8.92 -4.86
CA ILE A 8 9.71 -8.46 -3.48
C ILE A 8 9.31 -6.99 -3.47
N VAL A 9 8.26 -6.65 -2.73
CA VAL A 9 7.80 -5.27 -2.58
C VAL A 9 8.34 -4.71 -1.26
N GLY A 10 9.31 -3.81 -1.37
CA GLY A 10 10.01 -3.17 -0.25
C GLY A 10 11.47 -3.60 -0.14
N SER A 11 12.36 -2.62 0.04
CA SER A 11 13.81 -2.80 0.24
C SER A 11 14.24 -2.61 1.70
N GLY A 12 13.34 -2.76 2.67
CA GLY A 12 13.71 -2.77 4.09
C GLY A 12 14.48 -4.04 4.47
N PRO A 13 14.86 -4.21 5.75
CA PRO A 13 15.62 -5.38 6.20
C PRO A 13 14.97 -6.73 5.84
N ALA A 14 13.64 -6.83 5.94
CA ALA A 14 12.89 -8.02 5.55
C ALA A 14 13.01 -8.32 4.04
N GLY A 15 12.83 -7.30 3.20
CA GLY A 15 12.85 -7.46 1.74
C GLY A 15 14.26 -7.73 1.20
N VAL A 16 15.27 -7.00 1.70
CA VAL A 16 16.67 -7.28 1.36
C VAL A 16 17.05 -8.69 1.80
N SER A 17 16.75 -9.08 3.05
CA SER A 17 17.04 -10.44 3.53
C SER A 17 16.42 -11.50 2.62
N ALA A 18 15.13 -11.38 2.29
CA ALA A 18 14.47 -12.28 1.34
C ALA A 18 15.17 -12.32 -0.03
N ALA A 19 15.60 -11.17 -0.54
CA ALA A 19 16.30 -11.06 -1.81
C ALA A 19 17.65 -11.78 -1.81
N LEU A 20 18.42 -11.68 -0.72
CA LEU A 20 19.70 -12.38 -0.59
C LEU A 20 19.50 -13.90 -0.68
N TYR A 21 18.49 -14.44 0.01
CA TYR A 21 18.24 -15.88 0.02
C TYR A 21 17.68 -16.39 -1.32
N THR A 22 16.74 -15.66 -1.92
CA THR A 22 16.13 -16.04 -3.21
C THR A 22 17.16 -15.98 -4.34
N ALA A 23 18.00 -14.94 -4.39
CA ALA A 23 19.09 -14.85 -5.36
C ALA A 23 20.12 -15.99 -5.20
N ARG A 24 20.51 -16.32 -3.96
CA ARG A 24 21.45 -17.43 -3.69
C ARG A 24 20.87 -18.80 -4.02
N ALA A 25 19.55 -18.95 -4.00
CA ALA A 25 18.86 -20.14 -4.47
C ALA A 25 18.77 -20.22 -6.01
N GLY A 26 19.31 -19.23 -6.74
CA GLY A 26 19.29 -19.19 -8.20
C GLY A 26 17.97 -18.70 -8.80
N LEU A 27 17.10 -18.08 -8.00
CA LEU A 27 15.82 -17.55 -8.45
C LEU A 27 15.97 -16.16 -9.05
N LYS A 28 15.32 -15.92 -10.20
CA LYS A 28 15.30 -14.60 -10.83
C LYS A 28 14.47 -13.64 -9.98
N THR A 29 15.15 -12.78 -9.24
CA THR A 29 14.57 -11.96 -8.16
C THR A 29 14.56 -10.47 -8.53
N LEU A 30 13.44 -9.80 -8.26
CA LEU A 30 13.26 -8.35 -8.39
C LEU A 30 12.83 -7.75 -7.06
N ILE A 31 13.45 -6.63 -6.66
CA ILE A 31 12.92 -5.75 -5.61
C ILE A 31 12.28 -4.54 -6.28
N ILE A 32 11.06 -4.17 -5.87
CA ILE A 32 10.43 -2.88 -6.18
C ILE A 32 10.35 -2.09 -4.88
N SER A 33 10.94 -0.89 -4.87
CA SER A 33 11.05 -0.08 -3.67
C SER A 33 10.69 1.38 -3.90
N ALA A 34 9.79 1.89 -3.05
CA ALA A 34 9.44 3.31 -2.94
C ALA A 34 10.35 4.07 -1.94
N GLY A 35 11.41 3.45 -1.43
CA GLY A 35 12.37 4.06 -0.51
C GLY A 35 12.63 3.26 0.77
N MET A 36 13.21 3.93 1.76
CA MET A 36 13.81 3.30 2.94
C MET A 36 12.81 2.90 4.03
N GLY A 37 11.57 3.37 3.95
CA GLY A 37 10.53 3.12 4.95
C GLY A 37 10.92 3.64 6.34
N ALA A 38 10.74 2.82 7.38
CA ALA A 38 11.01 3.21 8.76
C ALA A 38 12.49 3.58 9.03
N LEU A 39 13.42 3.06 8.22
CA LEU A 39 14.86 3.36 8.36
C LEU A 39 15.19 4.83 8.10
N GLU A 40 14.35 5.57 7.36
CA GLU A 40 14.55 6.99 7.11
C GLU A 40 14.61 7.82 8.41
N LYS A 41 13.89 7.39 9.45
CA LYS A 41 13.81 8.07 10.75
C LYS A 41 14.84 7.57 11.78
N ALA A 42 15.60 6.53 11.43
CA ALA A 42 16.54 5.91 12.34
C ALA A 42 17.90 6.62 12.25
N GLU A 43 18.11 7.63 13.08
CA GLU A 43 19.39 8.37 13.11
C GLU A 43 20.55 7.49 13.60
N LYS A 44 20.27 6.54 14.48
CA LYS A 44 21.27 5.67 15.10
C LYS A 44 20.71 4.28 15.40
N ILE A 45 21.35 3.23 14.88
CA ILE A 45 21.01 1.83 15.07
C ILE A 45 22.18 1.13 15.76
N GLU A 46 21.92 0.58 16.94
CA GLU A 46 22.94 -0.06 17.81
C GLU A 46 22.60 -1.53 18.12
N ASN A 47 21.41 -1.98 17.72
CA ASN A 47 20.81 -3.25 18.11
C ASN A 47 20.61 -4.21 16.93
N PHE A 48 21.28 -3.99 15.80
CA PHE A 48 21.30 -4.92 14.67
C PHE A 48 22.54 -5.81 14.79
N TYR A 49 22.33 -7.12 14.93
CA TYR A 49 23.43 -8.08 15.11
C TYR A 49 24.38 -8.08 13.91
N GLY A 50 25.68 -8.00 14.18
CA GLY A 50 26.73 -7.97 13.16
C GLY A 50 27.24 -6.57 12.81
N LEU A 51 26.71 -5.51 13.42
CA LEU A 51 27.30 -4.18 13.37
C LEU A 51 28.48 -4.09 14.35
N ASP A 52 29.64 -3.62 13.87
CA ASP A 52 30.83 -3.37 14.68
C ASP A 52 30.85 -1.96 15.29
N HIS A 53 30.00 -1.06 14.79
CA HIS A 53 29.73 0.26 15.34
C HIS A 53 28.29 0.70 15.04
N PRO A 54 27.75 1.70 15.75
CA PRO A 54 26.45 2.27 15.42
C PRO A 54 26.40 2.83 14.00
N VAL A 55 25.35 2.51 13.25
CA VAL A 55 25.12 3.02 11.89
C VAL A 55 23.80 3.76 11.81
N SER A 56 23.65 4.64 10.82
CA SER A 56 22.35 5.24 10.52
C SER A 56 21.44 4.26 9.76
N GLY A 57 20.13 4.51 9.75
CA GLY A 57 19.20 3.73 8.92
C GLY A 57 19.46 3.91 7.42
N ALA A 58 19.95 5.07 6.99
CA ALA A 58 20.41 5.32 5.62
C ALA A 58 21.60 4.44 5.24
N GLU A 59 22.57 4.35 6.14
CA GLU A 59 23.74 3.51 5.95
C GLU A 59 23.35 2.03 5.91
N LEU A 60 22.54 1.55 6.86
CA LEU A 60 22.08 0.17 6.90
C LEU A 60 21.30 -0.22 5.64
N HIS A 61 20.41 0.65 5.17
CA HIS A 61 19.64 0.44 3.94
C HIS A 61 20.56 0.36 2.71
N ALA A 62 21.51 1.29 2.57
CA ALA A 62 22.45 1.32 1.46
C ALA A 62 23.39 0.08 1.46
N ILE A 63 23.83 -0.39 2.63
CA ILE A 63 24.60 -1.63 2.75
C ILE A 63 23.75 -2.82 2.27
N GLY A 64 22.48 -2.89 2.69
CA GLY A 64 21.56 -3.95 2.29
C GLY A 64 21.31 -3.99 0.78
N GLU A 65 20.99 -2.85 0.16
CA GLU A 65 20.78 -2.77 -1.30
C GLU A 65 22.03 -3.23 -2.06
N LYS A 66 23.22 -2.77 -1.65
CA LYS A 66 24.48 -3.20 -2.27
C LYS A 66 24.72 -4.70 -2.17
N GLN A 67 24.35 -5.34 -1.05
CA GLN A 67 24.45 -6.79 -0.91
C GLN A 67 23.54 -7.52 -1.89
N ALA A 68 22.31 -7.04 -2.08
CA ALA A 68 21.38 -7.62 -3.05
C ALA A 68 21.86 -7.41 -4.50
N GLU A 69 22.26 -6.20 -4.85
CA GLU A 69 22.80 -5.87 -6.17
C GLU A 69 24.07 -6.68 -6.51
N ALA A 70 24.95 -6.92 -5.53
CA ALA A 70 26.14 -7.76 -5.69
C ALA A 70 25.83 -9.23 -6.02
N LEU A 71 24.63 -9.71 -5.67
CA LEU A 71 24.11 -11.02 -6.05
C LEU A 71 23.32 -11.00 -7.38
N GLY A 72 23.29 -9.87 -8.07
CA GLY A 72 22.58 -9.70 -9.34
C GLY A 72 21.07 -9.43 -9.18
N VAL A 73 20.59 -9.12 -7.96
CA VAL A 73 19.20 -8.72 -7.75
C VAL A 73 18.96 -7.36 -8.39
N ARG A 74 17.95 -7.27 -9.25
CA ARG A 74 17.51 -6.00 -9.80
C ARG A 74 16.69 -5.24 -8.75
N ILE A 75 16.96 -3.95 -8.58
CA ILE A 75 16.17 -3.05 -7.74
C ILE A 75 15.53 -1.98 -8.64
N VAL A 76 14.21 -1.89 -8.61
CA VAL A 76 13.42 -0.85 -9.29
C VAL A 76 12.97 0.17 -8.25
N ARG A 77 13.38 1.42 -8.43
CA ARG A 77 13.06 2.54 -7.51
C ARG A 77 11.74 3.19 -7.91
N GLU A 78 10.67 2.44 -7.74
CA GLU A 78 9.31 2.86 -8.06
C GLU A 78 8.34 2.36 -6.99
N GLN A 79 7.16 2.96 -6.98
CA GLN A 79 6.07 2.54 -6.11
C GLN A 79 5.22 1.46 -6.80
N VAL A 80 4.79 0.45 -6.04
CA VAL A 80 3.73 -0.45 -6.49
C VAL A 80 2.38 0.24 -6.36
N VAL A 81 1.65 0.30 -7.47
CA VAL A 81 0.29 0.88 -7.52
C VAL A 81 -0.79 -0.20 -7.45
N SER A 82 -0.49 -1.41 -7.92
CA SER A 82 -1.41 -2.54 -7.81
C SER A 82 -0.72 -3.88 -7.99
N VAL A 83 -1.39 -4.90 -7.47
CA VAL A 83 -1.05 -6.30 -7.70
C VAL A 83 -2.31 -7.04 -8.09
N GLU A 84 -2.21 -7.88 -9.10
CA GLU A 84 -3.25 -8.80 -9.55
C GLU A 84 -2.72 -10.24 -9.54
N TYR A 85 -3.60 -11.21 -9.32
CA TYR A 85 -3.25 -12.63 -9.32
C TYR A 85 -4.17 -13.40 -10.27
N LEU A 86 -3.59 -13.91 -11.37
CA LEU A 86 -4.28 -14.69 -12.41
C LEU A 86 -3.42 -15.91 -12.80
N GLY A 87 -3.04 -16.71 -11.79
CA GLY A 87 -2.10 -17.83 -11.92
C GLY A 87 -0.65 -17.40 -11.67
N ASP A 88 -0.22 -16.32 -12.32
CA ASP A 88 0.99 -15.56 -11.98
C ASP A 88 0.58 -14.21 -11.35
N TYR A 89 1.50 -13.60 -10.59
CA TYR A 89 1.37 -12.24 -10.07
C TYR A 89 1.72 -11.22 -11.15
N SER A 90 0.90 -10.18 -11.28
CA SER A 90 1.17 -8.99 -12.07
C SER A 90 1.33 -7.80 -11.13
N VAL A 91 2.50 -7.19 -11.10
CA VAL A 91 2.83 -6.05 -10.25
C VAL A 91 3.02 -4.82 -11.13
N VAL A 92 2.18 -3.81 -10.93
CA VAL A 92 2.15 -2.58 -11.73
C VAL A 92 2.73 -1.43 -10.92
N THR A 93 3.54 -0.61 -11.58
CA THR A 93 4.10 0.66 -11.11
C THR A 93 3.61 1.79 -12.03
N PRO A 94 3.89 3.08 -11.73
CA PRO A 94 3.46 4.19 -12.60
C PRO A 94 4.00 4.12 -14.03
N THR A 95 5.14 3.49 -14.24
CA THR A 95 5.88 3.49 -15.51
C THR A 95 6.05 2.09 -16.12
N SER A 96 5.84 1.03 -15.34
CA SER A 96 6.19 -0.33 -15.73
C SER A 96 5.19 -1.36 -15.19
N SER A 97 5.23 -2.57 -15.76
CA SER A 97 4.59 -3.75 -15.20
C SER A 97 5.57 -4.92 -15.20
N PHE A 98 5.44 -5.78 -14.20
CA PHE A 98 6.31 -6.94 -13.98
C PHE A 98 5.47 -8.16 -13.62
N THR A 99 5.88 -9.33 -14.07
CA THR A 99 5.20 -10.59 -13.72
C THR A 99 6.08 -11.52 -12.92
N SER A 100 5.50 -12.25 -11.95
CA SER A 100 6.22 -13.25 -11.15
C SER A 100 5.37 -14.46 -10.75
N LYS A 101 6.03 -15.58 -10.47
CA LYS A 101 5.36 -16.77 -9.91
C LYS A 101 4.99 -16.58 -8.44
N THR A 102 5.84 -15.88 -7.70
CA THR A 102 5.62 -15.57 -6.27
C THR A 102 5.83 -14.10 -5.98
N LEU A 103 5.18 -13.64 -4.90
CA LEU A 103 5.25 -12.27 -4.42
C LEU A 103 5.56 -12.28 -2.92
N ILE A 104 6.51 -11.45 -2.50
CA ILE A 104 6.83 -11.22 -1.09
C ILE A 104 6.50 -9.77 -0.75
N LEU A 105 5.53 -9.57 0.15
CA LEU A 105 5.22 -8.25 0.70
C LEU A 105 6.14 -7.98 1.89
N ALA A 106 7.11 -7.08 1.70
CA ALA A 106 8.06 -6.61 2.72
C ALA A 106 7.93 -5.10 2.93
N THR A 107 6.69 -4.62 2.83
CA THR A 107 6.27 -3.21 2.76
C THR A 107 6.25 -2.48 4.10
N GLY A 108 6.57 -3.16 5.21
CA GLY A 108 6.56 -2.58 6.56
C GLY A 108 5.16 -2.25 7.09
N THR A 109 5.10 -1.41 8.12
CA THR A 109 3.83 -0.96 8.69
C THR A 109 3.07 -0.08 7.70
N SER A 110 1.75 -0.29 7.59
CA SER A 110 0.87 0.63 6.86
C SER A 110 1.04 2.05 7.43
N ARG A 111 1.19 3.05 6.56
CA ARG A 111 1.22 4.44 6.99
C ARG A 111 -0.14 4.81 7.60
N ARG A 112 -0.06 5.68 8.61
CA ARG A 112 -1.16 6.14 9.47
C ARG A 112 -2.46 6.31 8.69
N THR A 113 -3.51 5.63 9.16
CA THR A 113 -4.88 6.07 8.96
C THR A 113 -4.96 7.56 9.32
N PRO A 114 -5.52 8.42 8.46
CA PRO A 114 -5.58 9.83 8.75
C PRO A 114 -6.44 10.02 10.00
N ASN A 115 -5.97 10.87 10.92
CA ASN A 115 -6.69 11.15 12.17
C ASN A 115 -7.90 12.04 11.89
N ILE A 116 -8.92 11.46 11.26
CA ILE A 116 -10.17 12.09 10.89
C ILE A 116 -11.26 11.51 11.78
N LYS A 117 -12.05 12.38 12.42
CA LYS A 117 -13.17 11.95 13.26
C LYS A 117 -14.17 11.14 12.41
N GLY A 118 -14.67 10.05 12.98
CA GLY A 118 -15.61 9.13 12.31
C GLY A 118 -14.94 8.07 11.42
N LEU A 119 -13.66 8.20 11.09
CA LEU A 119 -13.02 7.28 10.15
C LEU A 119 -12.97 5.82 10.64
N SER A 120 -12.50 5.59 11.86
CA SER A 120 -12.48 4.24 12.46
C SER A 120 -13.88 3.75 12.85
N GLU A 121 -14.77 4.67 13.21
CA GLU A 121 -16.15 4.34 13.58
C GLU A 121 -16.93 3.78 12.39
N PHE A 122 -16.76 4.37 11.21
CA PHE A 122 -17.47 3.96 9.99
C PHE A 122 -16.71 2.92 9.16
N GLU A 123 -15.62 2.34 9.66
CA GLU A 123 -14.93 1.24 9.00
C GLU A 123 -15.86 0.04 8.80
N GLY A 124 -16.01 -0.40 7.55
CA GLY A 124 -17.00 -1.43 7.17
C GLY A 124 -18.46 -0.95 7.14
N ARG A 125 -18.73 0.32 7.50
CA ARG A 125 -20.06 0.97 7.50
C ARG A 125 -20.10 2.22 6.63
N GLY A 126 -19.35 2.21 5.53
CA GLY A 126 -19.23 3.37 4.63
C GLY A 126 -17.80 3.84 4.42
N VAL A 127 -16.86 3.51 5.31
CA VAL A 127 -15.42 3.68 5.08
C VAL A 127 -14.83 2.36 4.60
N SER A 128 -14.11 2.41 3.47
CA SER A 128 -13.43 1.27 2.86
C SER A 128 -11.99 1.62 2.48
N TYR A 129 -11.15 0.58 2.39
CA TYR A 129 -9.75 0.66 1.96
C TYR A 129 -9.51 -0.11 0.64
N CYS A 130 -10.56 -0.69 0.06
CA CYS A 130 -10.46 -1.51 -1.15
C CYS A 130 -11.62 -1.21 -2.10
N ALA A 131 -11.41 -0.34 -3.09
CA ALA A 131 -12.40 -0.06 -4.12
C ALA A 131 -12.82 -1.33 -4.86
N VAL A 132 -11.86 -2.18 -5.24
CA VAL A 132 -12.13 -3.45 -5.95
C VAL A 132 -13.08 -4.36 -5.16
N CYS A 133 -12.96 -4.39 -3.83
CA CYS A 133 -13.75 -5.25 -2.95
C CYS A 133 -15.18 -4.70 -2.76
N ASP A 134 -15.29 -3.40 -2.49
CA ASP A 134 -16.53 -2.82 -1.94
C ASP A 134 -17.28 -1.91 -2.93
N SER A 135 -16.69 -1.51 -4.05
CA SER A 135 -17.28 -0.60 -5.04
C SER A 135 -18.69 -1.03 -5.46
N PHE A 136 -18.93 -2.33 -5.60
CA PHE A 136 -20.23 -2.89 -5.98
C PHE A 136 -21.38 -2.47 -5.05
N PHE A 137 -21.12 -2.30 -3.75
CA PHE A 137 -22.11 -1.85 -2.76
C PHE A 137 -22.49 -0.36 -2.91
N TYR A 138 -21.68 0.39 -3.67
CA TYR A 138 -21.84 1.83 -3.91
C TYR A 138 -22.26 2.17 -5.34
N ARG A 139 -22.73 1.19 -6.12
CA ARG A 139 -23.26 1.43 -7.48
C ARG A 139 -24.29 2.56 -7.50
N LYS A 140 -24.10 3.51 -8.41
CA LYS A 140 -24.92 4.73 -8.58
C LYS A 140 -25.01 5.64 -7.35
N LYS A 141 -24.20 5.41 -6.30
CA LYS A 141 -24.14 6.28 -5.11
C LYS A 141 -22.98 7.26 -5.25
N ALA A 142 -23.09 8.42 -4.63
CA ALA A 142 -21.97 9.35 -4.50
C ALA A 142 -20.90 8.78 -3.56
N VAL A 143 -19.64 8.81 -3.98
CA VAL A 143 -18.49 8.30 -3.20
C VAL A 143 -17.35 9.31 -3.20
N ALA A 144 -16.58 9.31 -2.10
CA ALA A 144 -15.35 10.08 -2.00
C ALA A 144 -14.13 9.16 -1.99
N VAL A 145 -13.02 9.60 -2.59
CA VAL A 145 -11.70 8.98 -2.43
C VAL A 145 -10.81 9.96 -1.68
N ILE A 146 -10.27 9.58 -0.52
CA ILE A 146 -9.33 10.41 0.24
C ILE A 146 -7.90 10.05 -0.18
N GLY A 147 -7.24 10.96 -0.89
CA GLY A 147 -5.86 10.81 -1.32
C GLY A 147 -5.46 11.78 -2.44
N GLU A 148 -4.16 11.92 -2.67
CA GLU A 148 -3.57 12.97 -3.50
C GLU A 148 -2.66 12.46 -4.64
N GLY A 149 -2.33 11.17 -4.68
CA GLY A 149 -1.37 10.60 -5.65
C GLY A 149 -1.96 9.57 -6.63
N GLU A 150 -1.07 8.89 -7.37
CA GLU A 150 -1.43 7.83 -8.34
C GLU A 150 -2.36 6.75 -7.76
N TYR A 151 -2.17 6.42 -6.47
CA TYR A 151 -3.01 5.42 -5.82
C TYR A 151 -4.47 5.88 -5.72
N ALA A 152 -4.70 7.13 -5.32
CA ALA A 152 -6.04 7.72 -5.26
C ALA A 152 -6.70 7.80 -6.64
N LEU A 153 -5.92 8.17 -7.66
CA LEU A 153 -6.38 8.21 -9.05
C LEU A 153 -6.81 6.82 -9.53
N LYS A 154 -6.06 5.77 -9.20
CA LYS A 154 -6.42 4.39 -9.53
C LYS A 154 -7.70 3.94 -8.82
N GLU A 155 -7.84 4.20 -7.52
CA GLU A 155 -9.07 3.86 -6.79
C GLU A 155 -10.29 4.62 -7.32
N ALA A 156 -10.12 5.90 -7.68
CA ALA A 156 -11.18 6.69 -8.29
C ALA A 156 -11.65 6.12 -9.63
N ARG A 157 -10.72 5.66 -10.49
CA ARG A 157 -11.04 4.96 -11.74
C ARG A 157 -11.76 3.64 -11.52
N GLU A 158 -11.38 2.88 -10.49
CA GLU A 158 -12.09 1.65 -10.14
C GLU A 158 -13.54 1.93 -9.73
N LEU A 159 -13.76 2.98 -8.94
CA LEU A 159 -15.10 3.42 -8.54
C LEU A 159 -15.91 4.00 -9.71
N ALA A 160 -15.25 4.62 -10.69
CA ALA A 160 -15.90 5.13 -11.90
C ALA A 160 -16.57 4.02 -12.72
N ASN A 161 -16.15 2.76 -12.57
CA ASN A 161 -16.81 1.62 -13.22
C ASN A 161 -18.22 1.34 -12.67
N VAL A 162 -18.56 1.86 -11.48
CA VAL A 162 -19.83 1.57 -10.79
C VAL A 162 -20.68 2.81 -10.51
N THR A 163 -20.11 4.01 -10.57
CA THR A 163 -20.81 5.28 -10.32
C THR A 163 -20.14 6.46 -11.03
N ASP A 164 -20.94 7.39 -11.55
CA ASP A 164 -20.45 8.63 -12.18
C ASP A 164 -20.11 9.73 -11.14
N ASN A 165 -20.43 9.48 -9.86
CA ASN A 165 -20.31 10.47 -8.78
C ASN A 165 -19.12 10.17 -7.87
N VAL A 166 -17.91 10.32 -8.41
CA VAL A 166 -16.64 10.14 -7.68
C VAL A 166 -15.98 11.49 -7.44
N THR A 167 -15.74 11.82 -6.18
CA THR A 167 -15.02 13.03 -5.76
C THR A 167 -13.71 12.66 -5.07
N VAL A 168 -12.59 13.25 -5.48
CA VAL A 168 -11.28 13.07 -4.83
C VAL A 168 -11.08 14.17 -3.78
N LEU A 169 -10.75 13.79 -2.55
CA LEU A 169 -10.48 14.67 -1.42
C LEU A 169 -9.00 14.59 -1.06
N THR A 170 -8.25 15.67 -1.24
CA THR A 170 -6.80 15.69 -0.96
C THR A 170 -6.46 16.12 0.48
N ASN A 171 -7.48 16.39 1.30
CA ASN A 171 -7.37 16.67 2.72
C ASN A 171 -6.34 17.78 3.06
N GLY A 172 -6.46 18.93 2.41
CA GLY A 172 -5.58 20.08 2.62
C GLY A 172 -4.31 20.10 1.77
N SER A 173 -4.10 19.10 0.90
CA SER A 173 -2.90 18.98 0.06
C SER A 173 -3.18 19.31 -1.41
N GLU A 174 -2.15 19.65 -2.17
CA GLU A 174 -2.24 19.72 -3.63
C GLU A 174 -2.20 18.31 -4.25
N PRO A 175 -2.97 18.02 -5.33
CA PRO A 175 -2.81 16.77 -6.07
C PRO A 175 -1.38 16.61 -6.60
N LEU A 176 -0.81 15.43 -6.42
CA LEU A 176 0.52 15.08 -6.94
C LEU A 176 0.48 14.63 -8.40
N VAL A 177 -0.72 14.34 -8.92
CA VAL A 177 -0.97 13.85 -10.28
C VAL A 177 -2.22 14.52 -10.88
N ASP A 178 -2.38 14.45 -12.20
CA ASP A 178 -3.61 14.91 -12.85
C ASP A 178 -4.77 13.98 -12.51
N MET A 179 -5.72 14.51 -11.74
CA MET A 179 -6.91 13.80 -11.26
C MET A 179 -8.06 13.80 -12.28
N SER A 180 -7.88 14.36 -13.48
CA SER A 180 -8.93 14.38 -14.49
C SER A 180 -9.41 12.96 -14.85
N PRO A 181 -10.73 12.74 -15.04
CA PRO A 181 -11.81 13.73 -15.08
C PRO A 181 -12.52 13.97 -13.74
N PHE A 182 -11.94 13.55 -12.60
CA PHE A 182 -12.63 13.60 -11.31
C PHE A 182 -12.70 15.00 -10.71
N THR A 183 -13.78 15.29 -9.99
CA THR A 183 -13.89 16.49 -9.16
C THR A 183 -12.92 16.38 -7.99
N VAL A 184 -12.11 17.43 -7.76
CA VAL A 184 -11.14 17.47 -6.66
C VAL A 184 -11.54 18.54 -5.65
N VAL A 185 -11.65 18.15 -4.38
CA VAL A 185 -11.82 19.07 -3.24
C VAL A 185 -10.54 19.07 -2.42
N LYS A 186 -9.95 20.26 -2.26
CA LYS A 186 -8.68 20.42 -1.54
C LYS A 186 -8.85 20.71 -0.06
N ASP A 187 -10.06 21.03 0.37
CA ASP A 187 -10.33 21.43 1.75
C ASP A 187 -9.92 20.35 2.74
N LYS A 188 -9.45 20.80 3.91
CA LYS A 188 -9.06 19.91 4.99
C LYS A 188 -10.30 19.26 5.58
N ILE A 189 -10.28 17.93 5.70
CA ILE A 189 -11.38 17.13 6.23
C ILE A 189 -11.36 17.24 7.75
N THR A 190 -12.52 17.52 8.33
CA THR A 190 -12.70 17.58 9.79
C THR A 190 -13.36 16.31 10.32
N GLU A 191 -14.38 15.80 9.61
CA GLU A 191 -15.19 14.68 10.09
C GLU A 191 -15.86 13.91 8.94
N ILE A 192 -15.92 12.58 9.09
CA ILE A 192 -16.81 11.71 8.32
C ILE A 192 -18.07 11.52 9.15
N CYS A 193 -19.22 11.96 8.62
CA CYS A 193 -20.48 11.98 9.37
C CYS A 193 -21.45 10.88 8.92
N GLY A 194 -22.20 10.35 9.87
CA GLY A 194 -23.23 9.34 9.65
C GLY A 194 -23.95 8.99 10.94
N GLU A 195 -25.03 8.21 10.84
CA GLU A 195 -25.65 7.56 12.00
C GLU A 195 -25.19 6.10 12.03
N GLU A 196 -25.86 5.24 11.26
CA GLU A 196 -25.43 3.84 11.09
C GLU A 196 -24.36 3.67 10.01
N ASN A 197 -24.47 4.46 8.94
CA ASN A 197 -23.58 4.45 7.79
C ASN A 197 -23.15 5.88 7.41
N VAL A 198 -22.04 5.98 6.67
CA VAL A 198 -21.57 7.27 6.13
C VAL A 198 -22.65 7.96 5.30
N SER A 199 -22.79 9.26 5.54
CA SER A 199 -23.78 10.13 4.88
C SER A 199 -23.17 11.41 4.29
N SER A 200 -22.07 11.91 4.86
CA SER A 200 -21.40 13.11 4.36
C SER A 200 -19.94 13.19 4.85
N VAL A 201 -19.14 14.03 4.21
CA VAL A 201 -17.82 14.46 4.69
C VAL A 201 -17.86 15.97 4.95
N ALA A 202 -17.38 16.39 6.12
CA ALA A 202 -17.31 17.78 6.54
C ALA A 202 -15.88 18.33 6.44
N PHE A 203 -15.77 19.62 6.14
CA PHE A 203 -14.51 20.31 5.93
C PHE A 203 -14.28 21.44 6.93
N GLU A 204 -13.04 21.92 7.03
CA GLU A 204 -12.65 23.04 7.90
C GLU A 204 -13.29 24.36 7.45
N SER A 205 -13.64 24.49 6.17
CA SER A 205 -14.41 25.61 5.61
C SER A 205 -15.84 25.69 6.16
N GLY A 206 -16.35 24.61 6.78
CA GLY A 206 -17.73 24.47 7.23
C GLY A 206 -18.67 23.87 6.18
N GLU A 207 -18.18 23.67 4.95
CA GLU A 207 -18.93 22.96 3.91
C GLU A 207 -19.02 21.46 4.19
N LYS A 208 -20.02 20.82 3.57
CA LYS A 208 -20.22 19.37 3.61
C LYS A 208 -20.54 18.86 2.21
N ILE A 209 -20.02 17.68 1.88
CA ILE A 209 -20.44 16.94 0.69
C ILE A 209 -21.18 15.68 1.10
N ASP A 210 -22.30 15.41 0.43
CA ASP A 210 -23.07 14.19 0.65
C ASP A 210 -22.44 13.02 -0.11
N VAL A 211 -22.08 11.98 0.64
CA VAL A 211 -21.51 10.75 0.08
C VAL A 211 -22.04 9.55 0.85
N LYS A 212 -22.13 8.41 0.18
CA LYS A 212 -22.55 7.16 0.80
C LYS A 212 -21.37 6.24 1.12
N GLY A 213 -20.22 6.48 0.51
CA GLY A 213 -18.99 5.75 0.76
C GLY A 213 -17.76 6.65 0.70
N VAL A 214 -16.76 6.34 1.52
CA VAL A 214 -15.47 7.02 1.58
C VAL A 214 -14.38 5.95 1.46
N PHE A 215 -13.54 6.09 0.45
CA PHE A 215 -12.47 5.16 0.14
C PHE A 215 -11.13 5.81 0.50
N ILE A 216 -10.35 5.15 1.34
CA ILE A 216 -9.05 5.66 1.80
C ILE A 216 -7.97 5.21 0.82
N ALA A 217 -7.29 6.17 0.20
CA ALA A 217 -6.24 5.96 -0.80
C ALA A 217 -5.05 6.92 -0.61
N LEU A 218 -4.59 7.05 0.64
CA LEU A 218 -3.53 7.98 1.02
C LEU A 218 -2.14 7.44 0.71
N GLY A 219 -1.31 8.28 0.08
CA GLY A 219 0.08 7.96 -0.23
C GLY A 219 0.23 6.79 -1.19
N VAL A 220 0.73 5.66 -0.68
CA VAL A 220 0.98 4.45 -1.46
C VAL A 220 0.03 3.35 -1.03
N ALA A 221 -0.35 2.46 -1.96
CA ALA A 221 -1.13 1.28 -1.60
C ALA A 221 -0.43 0.57 -0.43
N GLY A 222 -1.09 0.56 0.73
CA GLY A 222 -0.51 -0.01 1.93
C GLY A 222 -0.21 -1.49 1.74
N SER A 223 0.71 -2.01 2.54
CA SER A 223 0.97 -3.45 2.64
C SER A 223 -0.32 -4.27 2.75
N THR A 224 -1.22 -3.79 3.60
CA THR A 224 -2.54 -4.36 3.85
C THR A 224 -3.52 -4.16 2.70
N ASP A 225 -3.45 -3.06 1.95
CA ASP A 225 -4.40 -2.78 0.86
C ASP A 225 -4.12 -3.68 -0.33
N ILE A 226 -2.84 -3.82 -0.68
CA ILE A 226 -2.37 -4.74 -1.71
C ILE A 226 -2.76 -6.17 -1.32
N ALA A 227 -2.44 -6.57 -0.08
CA ALA A 227 -2.75 -7.91 0.43
C ALA A 227 -4.26 -8.19 0.46
N ARG A 228 -5.08 -7.22 0.88
CA ARG A 228 -6.55 -7.35 0.91
C ARG A 228 -7.12 -7.52 -0.50
N LYS A 229 -6.65 -6.75 -1.48
CA LYS A 229 -7.11 -6.82 -2.88
C LYS A 229 -6.87 -8.18 -3.53
N ILE A 230 -5.76 -8.83 -3.18
CA ILE A 230 -5.43 -10.18 -3.69
C ILE A 230 -6.04 -11.31 -2.86
N GLY A 231 -6.84 -10.99 -1.84
CA GLY A 231 -7.58 -11.96 -1.03
C GLY A 231 -6.83 -12.49 0.19
N ALA A 232 -5.74 -11.85 0.60
CA ALA A 232 -5.06 -12.20 1.83
C ALA A 232 -5.88 -11.76 3.06
N ILE A 233 -5.87 -12.60 4.09
CA ILE A 233 -6.51 -12.28 5.36
C ILE A 233 -5.72 -11.17 6.07
N ILE A 234 -6.44 -10.14 6.51
CA ILE A 234 -5.90 -9.04 7.31
C ILE A 234 -6.56 -9.09 8.69
N ASP A 235 -5.73 -9.14 9.73
CA ASP A 235 -6.17 -9.05 11.12
C ASP A 235 -5.52 -7.85 11.81
N ASN A 236 -6.33 -6.99 12.42
CA ASN A 236 -5.90 -5.78 13.11
C ASN A 236 -4.87 -4.92 12.33
N GLY A 237 -5.09 -4.76 11.01
CA GLY A 237 -4.19 -4.02 10.13
C GLY A 237 -2.85 -4.70 9.84
N LYS A 238 -2.75 -6.02 10.04
CA LYS A 238 -1.59 -6.86 9.73
C LYS A 238 -1.95 -7.98 8.78
N ILE A 239 -1.02 -8.36 7.91
CA ILE A 239 -1.19 -9.49 7.00
C ILE A 239 -1.02 -10.78 7.80
N THR A 240 -2.04 -11.64 7.79
CA THR A 240 -1.96 -12.93 8.47
C THR A 240 -1.07 -13.89 7.68
N VAL A 241 -0.11 -14.50 8.37
CA VAL A 241 0.79 -15.51 7.81
C VAL A 241 0.90 -16.73 8.72
N ASP A 242 1.27 -17.87 8.14
CA ASP A 242 1.65 -19.07 8.89
C ASP A 242 3.12 -19.03 9.35
N ALA A 243 3.59 -20.13 9.97
CA ALA A 243 4.97 -20.26 10.45
C ALA A 243 6.04 -20.21 9.34
N SER A 244 5.64 -20.41 8.07
CA SER A 244 6.51 -20.30 6.90
C SER A 244 6.46 -18.92 6.24
N LEU A 245 5.75 -17.97 6.84
CA LEU A 245 5.47 -16.64 6.29
C LEU A 245 4.56 -16.65 5.05
N SER A 246 3.87 -17.77 4.80
CA SER A 246 2.88 -17.90 3.72
C SER A 246 1.57 -17.27 4.15
N THR A 247 0.92 -16.54 3.24
CA THR A 247 -0.43 -16.01 3.46
C THR A 247 -1.52 -17.03 3.06
N SER A 248 -2.79 -16.65 3.16
CA SER A 248 -3.91 -17.44 2.62
C SER A 248 -3.95 -17.52 1.09
N VAL A 249 -3.12 -16.73 0.37
CA VAL A 249 -3.09 -16.67 -1.09
C VAL A 249 -1.89 -17.46 -1.62
N PRO A 250 -2.07 -18.41 -2.56
CA PRO A 250 -0.98 -19.24 -3.07
C PRO A 250 0.17 -18.43 -3.68
N GLY A 251 1.40 -18.66 -3.22
CA GLY A 251 2.59 -17.97 -3.72
C GLY A 251 2.75 -16.52 -3.23
N LEU A 252 1.87 -16.05 -2.33
CA LEU A 252 2.01 -14.79 -1.63
C LEU A 252 2.57 -15.01 -0.23
N PHE A 253 3.68 -14.36 0.05
CA PHE A 253 4.33 -14.32 1.35
C PHE A 253 4.32 -12.89 1.89
N ALA A 254 4.44 -12.73 3.20
CA ALA A 254 4.60 -11.42 3.84
C ALA A 254 5.61 -11.49 4.99
N ALA A 255 6.44 -10.46 5.12
CA ALA A 255 7.53 -10.45 6.10
C ALA A 255 7.84 -9.05 6.67
N GLY A 256 8.38 -9.03 7.89
CA GLY A 256 8.68 -7.79 8.62
C GLY A 256 7.43 -7.14 9.20
N ASP A 257 7.48 -5.83 9.47
CA ASP A 257 6.45 -5.14 10.27
C ASP A 257 5.01 -5.20 9.68
N CYS A 258 4.87 -5.59 8.42
CA CYS A 258 3.56 -5.77 7.77
C CYS A 258 2.77 -6.97 8.32
N VAL A 259 3.45 -7.98 8.88
CA VAL A 259 2.82 -9.11 9.57
C VAL A 259 2.72 -8.89 11.09
N GLY A 260 3.26 -7.77 11.58
CA GLY A 260 3.32 -7.45 13.01
C GLY A 260 4.55 -8.04 13.70
N GLY A 261 4.65 -7.77 15.00
CA GLY A 261 5.56 -8.48 15.90
C GLY A 261 4.74 -9.43 16.77
N THR A 262 5.34 -10.54 17.17
CA THR A 262 4.84 -11.36 18.27
C THR A 262 4.98 -10.64 19.60
#